data_AF-L0B000-F1
#
_entry.id   AF-L0B000-F1
#
_cell.length_a   1.000
_cell.length_b   1.000
_cell.length_c   1.000
_cell.angle_alpha   90.00
_cell.angle_beta   90.00
_cell.angle_gamma   90.00
#
_symmetry.space_group_name_H-M   'P 1'
#
loop_
_entity.id
_entity.type
_entity.pdbx_description
1 polymer ?
#
loop_
_entity_poly.entity_id
_entity_poly.type
_entity_poly.pdbx_seq_one_letter_code
_entity_poly.pdbx_strand_id
1 'polypeptide(L)'
;MEKEGIFDAEADDIDQDAKNSKFDFVPHDSTRKSKVDGDRSGLKLRACISCRLILTETQFYENGCGNCGFLQMDGDRRRTLDCTSANFSGLIAIMEPQKSWSARYNNLSDVIPGCYAISVTGVLPEFIRDEIDG
;
A
#
# COMPACT_ATOMS: atom_id res chain seq x y z
N MET A 1 -8.51 55.94 -3.55
CA MET A 1 -9.47 55.25 -4.42
C MET A 1 -8.66 54.40 -5.38
N GLU A 2 -8.62 53.11 -5.05
CA GLU A 2 -8.33 51.91 -5.86
C GLU A 2 -7.16 51.94 -6.88
N LYS A 3 -6.21 51.01 -6.67
CA LYS A 3 -5.96 49.84 -7.54
C LYS A 3 -4.94 48.93 -6.83
N GLU A 4 -5.39 47.83 -6.25
CA GLU A 4 -5.44 46.47 -6.84
C GLU A 4 -4.06 45.80 -6.80
N GLY A 5 -3.97 44.76 -5.96
CA GLY A 5 -2.78 43.94 -5.75
C GLY A 5 -2.52 42.99 -6.92
N ILE A 6 -1.27 42.53 -7.01
CA ILE A 6 -0.90 41.41 -7.86
C ILE A 6 0.15 40.56 -7.15
N PHE A 7 0.03 39.25 -7.39
CA PHE A 7 0.66 38.07 -6.79
C PHE A 7 2.20 38.15 -6.82
N ASP A 8 2.93 37.49 -5.92
CA ASP A 8 3.30 36.09 -6.13
C ASP A 8 3.35 35.29 -4.82
N ALA A 9 2.62 34.18 -4.82
CA ALA A 9 2.78 33.11 -3.84
C ALA A 9 4.09 32.40 -4.15
N GLU A 10 5.00 32.35 -3.18
CA GLU A 10 6.14 31.44 -3.21
C GLU A 10 5.59 30.02 -3.40
N ALA A 11 5.92 29.41 -4.53
CA ALA A 11 5.65 28.03 -4.81
C ALA A 11 6.45 27.20 -3.80
N ASP A 12 5.74 26.43 -2.98
CA ASP A 12 6.35 25.40 -2.13
C ASP A 12 7.23 24.50 -3.01
N ASP A 13 8.54 24.52 -2.75
CA ASP A 13 9.50 23.59 -3.33
C ASP A 13 9.03 22.16 -2.99
N ILE A 14 8.43 21.49 -3.96
CA ILE A 14 8.13 20.06 -3.88
C ILE A 14 9.48 19.35 -3.88
N ASP A 15 9.88 18.88 -2.70
CA ASP A 15 11.04 18.04 -2.49
C ASP A 15 11.02 16.85 -3.46
N GLN A 16 11.91 16.89 -4.47
CA GLN A 16 12.02 15.87 -5.51
C GLN A 16 12.70 14.59 -4.99
N ASP A 17 13.18 14.56 -3.74
CA ASP A 17 13.90 13.41 -3.17
C ASP A 17 12.98 12.31 -2.62
N ALA A 18 11.65 12.53 -2.58
CA ALA A 18 10.68 11.58 -2.03
C ALA A 18 10.27 10.44 -2.99
N LYS A 19 10.97 10.26 -4.13
CA LYS A 19 10.68 9.20 -5.12
C LYS A 19 11.63 8.03 -5.08
N ASN A 20 12.46 7.95 -4.04
CA ASN A 20 13.32 6.78 -3.85
C ASN A 20 13.52 6.43 -2.37
N SER A 21 12.61 6.86 -1.50
CA SER A 21 12.66 6.54 -0.07
C SER A 21 12.10 5.15 0.17
N LYS A 22 12.58 4.50 1.23
CA LYS A 22 12.04 3.21 1.68
C LYS A 22 10.54 3.26 1.94
N PHE A 23 9.93 4.44 2.07
CA PHE A 23 8.54 4.66 2.43
C PHE A 23 7.68 5.21 1.29
N ASP A 24 8.14 5.18 0.04
CA ASP A 24 7.38 5.74 -1.11
C ASP A 24 6.02 5.07 -1.35
N PHE A 25 5.77 3.92 -0.72
CA PHE A 25 4.46 3.26 -0.70
C PHE A 25 3.46 3.93 0.25
N VAL A 26 3.91 4.73 1.20
CA VAL A 26 3.08 5.51 2.12
C VAL A 26 2.65 6.78 1.38
N PRO A 27 1.34 7.01 1.15
CA PRO A 27 0.89 8.24 0.50
C PRO A 27 1.39 9.46 1.27
N HIS A 28 2.22 10.28 0.62
CA HIS A 28 2.76 11.53 1.18
C HIS A 28 1.75 12.68 1.22
N ASP A 29 0.55 12.48 0.63
CA ASP A 29 -0.51 13.48 0.60
C ASP A 29 -1.19 13.57 1.97
N SER A 30 -0.51 14.28 2.86
CA SER A 30 -1.04 14.73 4.14
C SER A 30 -2.32 15.51 3.86
N THR A 31 -3.45 14.96 4.29
CA THR A 31 -4.76 15.63 4.36
C THR A 31 -5.51 15.90 3.04
N ARG A 32 -5.67 14.91 2.16
CA ARG A 32 -6.97 14.83 1.46
C ARG A 32 -8.04 14.54 2.52
N LYS A 33 -8.70 15.60 3.00
CA LYS A 33 -10.05 15.47 3.56
C LYS A 33 -10.88 14.81 2.46
N SER A 34 -10.96 13.49 2.47
CA SER A 34 -12.02 12.79 1.76
C SER A 34 -13.30 13.42 2.28
N LYS A 35 -13.91 14.27 1.45
CA LYS A 35 -15.25 14.76 1.71
C LYS A 35 -16.08 13.50 1.88
N VAL A 36 -16.54 13.24 3.10
CA VAL A 36 -17.35 12.07 3.43
C VAL A 36 -18.74 12.36 2.86
N ASP A 37 -18.83 12.41 1.53
CA ASP A 37 -20.08 12.56 0.79
C ASP A 37 -20.77 11.20 0.83
N GLY A 38 -21.50 10.95 1.92
CA GLY A 38 -22.77 10.20 1.95
C GLY A 38 -22.83 8.74 1.49
N ASP A 39 -21.81 8.18 0.83
CA ASP A 39 -21.73 6.77 0.48
C ASP A 39 -20.65 6.12 1.36
N ARG A 40 -21.08 5.23 2.27
CA ARG A 40 -20.16 4.41 3.07
C ARG A 40 -19.57 3.30 2.20
N SER A 41 -19.06 3.64 1.01
CA SER A 41 -18.24 2.74 0.23
C SER A 41 -16.94 2.54 1.02
N GLY A 42 -16.92 1.49 1.86
CA GLY A 42 -15.76 1.13 2.64
C GLY A 42 -14.53 1.03 1.75
N LEU A 43 -13.36 1.39 2.28
CA LEU A 43 -12.10 1.24 1.57
C LEU A 43 -12.00 -0.21 1.05
N LYS A 44 -11.77 -0.38 -0.26
CA LYS A 44 -11.58 -1.70 -0.89
C LYS A 44 -10.23 -2.27 -0.49
N LEU A 45 -10.12 -2.71 0.76
CA LEU A 45 -8.92 -3.28 1.33
C LEU A 45 -8.71 -4.70 0.79
N ARG A 46 -7.46 -5.00 0.49
CA ARG A 46 -7.01 -6.31 0.04
C ARG A 46 -5.72 -6.66 0.78
N ALA A 47 -5.46 -7.94 0.94
CA ALA A 47 -4.21 -8.45 1.48
C ALA A 47 -3.41 -9.15 0.38
N CYS A 48 -2.11 -8.88 0.29
CA CYS A 48 -1.20 -9.63 -0.57
C CYS A 48 -1.21 -11.11 -0.17
N ILE A 49 -1.43 -12.01 -1.13
CA ILE A 49 -1.50 -13.46 -0.85
C ILE A 49 -0.12 -13.98 -0.38
N SER A 50 0.98 -13.42 -0.86
CA SER A 50 2.34 -13.85 -0.50
C SER A 50 2.79 -13.35 0.87
N CYS A 51 2.73 -12.03 1.14
CA CYS A 51 3.30 -11.45 2.36
C CYS A 51 2.28 -10.92 3.37
N ARG A 52 0.98 -10.97 3.07
CA ARG A 52 -0.14 -10.50 3.93
C ARG A 52 -0.21 -8.99 4.18
N LEU A 53 0.57 -8.17 3.46
CA LEU A 53 0.45 -6.70 3.53
C LEU A 53 -0.96 -6.27 3.11
N ILE A 54 -1.59 -5.37 3.86
CA ILE A 54 -2.92 -4.84 3.59
C ILE A 54 -2.79 -3.42 3.05
N LEU A 55 -3.34 -3.18 1.86
CA LEU A 55 -3.49 -1.86 1.24
C LEU A 55 -4.86 -1.79 0.54
N THR A 56 -5.23 -0.61 0.04
CA THR A 56 -6.36 -0.51 -0.90
C THR A 56 -5.99 -1.14 -2.25
N GLU A 57 -6.99 -1.62 -2.99
CA GLU A 57 -6.80 -2.08 -4.37
C GLU A 57 -6.09 -1.03 -5.24
N THR A 58 -6.43 0.25 -5.07
CA THR A 58 -5.80 1.36 -5.77
C THR A 58 -4.32 1.49 -5.45
N GLN A 59 -3.93 1.40 -4.18
CA GLN A 59 -2.52 1.47 -3.79
C GLN A 59 -1.68 0.30 -4.34
N PHE A 60 -2.24 -0.91 -4.39
CA PHE A 60 -1.56 -2.03 -5.06
C PHE A 60 -1.40 -1.80 -6.56
N TYR A 61 -2.43 -1.24 -7.20
CA TYR A 61 -2.37 -0.92 -8.63
C TYR A 61 -1.37 0.20 -8.94
N GLU A 62 -1.26 1.20 -8.08
CA GLU A 62 -0.37 2.35 -8.29
C GLU A 62 1.10 2.00 -8.00
N ASN A 63 1.37 1.31 -6.88
CA ASN A 63 2.72 1.16 -6.32
C ASN A 63 3.18 -0.30 -6.18
N GLY A 64 2.33 -1.28 -6.50
CA GLY A 64 2.61 -2.69 -6.26
C GLY A 64 2.61 -3.06 -4.77
N CYS A 65 3.19 -4.21 -4.43
CA CYS A 65 3.39 -4.63 -3.05
C CYS A 65 4.78 -4.22 -2.58
N GLY A 66 4.87 -3.44 -1.50
CA GLY A 66 6.15 -2.99 -0.95
C GLY A 66 7.08 -4.11 -0.43
N ASN A 67 6.59 -5.34 -0.25
CA ASN A 67 7.43 -6.51 0.09
C ASN A 67 7.65 -7.48 -1.09
N CYS A 68 6.80 -7.44 -2.11
CA CYS A 68 6.74 -8.47 -3.16
C CYS A 68 6.88 -7.84 -4.55
N GLY A 69 8.00 -7.15 -4.79
CA GLY A 69 8.27 -6.52 -6.09
C GLY A 69 8.26 -7.52 -7.26
N PHE A 70 8.59 -8.78 -7.00
CA PHE A 70 8.55 -9.87 -7.99
C PHE A 70 7.13 -10.17 -8.53
N LEU A 71 6.06 -9.75 -7.83
CA LEU A 71 4.69 -9.98 -8.32
C LEU A 71 4.28 -9.03 -9.46
N GLN A 72 5.00 -7.91 -9.65
CA GLN A 72 4.81 -6.94 -10.74
C GLN A 72 3.35 -6.52 -10.94
N MET A 73 2.71 -6.04 -9.86
CA MET A 73 1.28 -5.68 -9.86
C MET A 73 1.01 -4.24 -10.31
N ASP A 74 2.02 -3.38 -10.27
CA ASP A 74 1.89 -1.96 -10.61
C ASP A 74 1.47 -1.79 -12.08
N GLY A 75 0.48 -0.92 -12.32
CA GLY A 75 -0.10 -0.71 -13.64
C GLY A 75 -0.97 -1.86 -14.17
N ASP A 76 -1.01 -3.02 -13.51
CA ASP A 76 -1.81 -4.18 -13.91
C ASP A 76 -2.88 -4.53 -12.87
N ARG A 77 -4.11 -4.07 -13.14
CA ARG A 77 -5.26 -4.33 -12.27
C ARG A 77 -5.64 -5.81 -12.22
N ARG A 78 -5.44 -6.56 -13.31
CA ARG A 78 -5.76 -7.99 -13.33
C ARG A 78 -4.77 -8.75 -12.44
N ARG A 79 -3.47 -8.47 -12.61
CA ARG A 79 -2.40 -9.02 -11.76
C ARG A 79 -2.60 -8.65 -10.30
N THR A 80 -3.00 -7.40 -10.02
CA THR A 80 -3.35 -6.95 -8.66
C THR A 80 -4.45 -7.83 -8.04
N LEU A 81 -5.52 -8.14 -8.78
CA LEU A 81 -6.61 -8.97 -8.29
C LEU A 81 -6.21 -10.45 -8.12
N ASP A 82 -5.34 -10.97 -8.98
CA ASP A 82 -4.84 -12.34 -8.94
C ASP A 82 -3.84 -12.56 -7.79
N CYS A 83 -3.08 -11.53 -7.40
CA CYS A 83 -2.06 -11.58 -6.35
C CYS A 83 -2.55 -11.14 -4.96
N THR A 84 -3.79 -10.62 -4.84
CA THR A 84 -4.33 -10.09 -3.58
C THR A 84 -5.75 -10.61 -3.32
N SER A 85 -6.14 -10.67 -2.05
CA SER A 85 -7.48 -11.14 -1.64
C SER A 85 -8.19 -10.13 -0.76
N ALA A 86 -9.48 -9.91 -1.01
CA ALA A 86 -10.36 -9.17 -0.11
C ALA A 86 -10.80 -10.02 1.10
N ASN A 87 -10.59 -11.34 1.05
CA ASN A 87 -10.96 -12.25 2.13
C ASN A 87 -9.74 -12.52 3.03
N PHE A 88 -9.56 -11.67 4.04
CA PHE A 88 -8.53 -11.81 5.06
C PHE A 88 -9.11 -11.64 6.45
N SER A 89 -8.43 -12.16 7.47
CA SER A 89 -8.85 -12.09 8.87
C SER A 89 -7.73 -11.57 9.76
N GLY A 90 -8.12 -10.76 10.74
CA GLY A 90 -7.21 -10.07 11.64
C GLY A 90 -6.44 -8.94 10.97
N LEU A 91 -6.10 -7.92 11.75
CA LEU A 91 -5.26 -6.81 11.31
C LEU A 91 -4.22 -6.54 12.40
N ILE A 92 -2.96 -6.46 11.99
CA ILE A 92 -1.83 -6.13 12.87
C ILE A 92 -1.06 -4.98 12.21
N ALA A 93 -0.93 -3.86 12.93
CA ALA A 93 -0.02 -2.79 12.55
C ALA A 93 1.38 -3.07 13.12
N ILE A 94 2.37 -3.15 12.24
CA ILE A 94 3.77 -3.41 12.58
C ILE A 94 4.59 -2.17 12.26
N MET A 95 5.20 -1.57 13.29
CA MET A 95 6.06 -0.38 13.15
C MET A 95 7.55 -0.76 13.14
N GLU A 96 7.95 -1.69 14.02
CA GLU A 96 9.33 -2.21 14.12
C GLU A 96 9.34 -3.76 14.04
N PRO A 97 9.32 -4.34 12.82
CA PRO A 97 9.20 -5.77 12.57
C PRO A 97 10.20 -6.66 13.34
N GLN A 98 11.46 -6.24 13.39
CA GLN A 98 12.56 -7.01 14.01
C GLN A 98 12.47 -7.04 15.55
N LYS A 99 11.90 -6.00 16.17
CA LYS A 99 11.79 -5.89 17.64
C LYS A 99 10.47 -6.44 18.19
N SER A 100 9.41 -6.42 17.38
CA SER A 100 8.07 -6.82 17.80
C SER A 100 7.92 -8.33 17.99
N TRP A 101 7.45 -8.75 19.18
CA TRP A 101 7.05 -10.15 19.41
C TRP A 101 5.87 -10.54 18.53
N SER A 102 4.87 -9.67 18.39
CA SER A 102 3.70 -9.93 17.53
C SER A 102 4.10 -10.15 16.08
N ALA A 103 5.11 -9.41 15.58
CA ALA A 103 5.66 -9.64 14.25
C ALA A 103 6.34 -11.00 14.15
N ARG A 104 7.24 -11.35 15.09
CA ARG A 104 7.91 -12.67 15.14
C ARG A 104 6.91 -13.83 15.21
N TYR A 105 5.92 -13.74 16.09
CA TYR A 105 4.88 -14.77 16.27
C TYR A 105 4.06 -15.00 14.99
N ASN A 106 3.88 -13.96 14.18
CA ASN A 106 3.13 -14.04 12.93
C ASN A 106 4.03 -14.23 11.70
N ASN A 107 5.33 -14.55 11.84
CA ASN A 107 6.29 -14.65 10.72
C ASN A 107 6.34 -13.37 9.85
N LEU A 108 6.34 -12.21 10.49
CA LEU A 108 6.38 -10.87 9.86
C LEU A 108 7.58 -10.05 10.35
N SER A 109 8.71 -10.70 10.63
CA SER A 109 9.91 -10.00 11.12
C SER A 109 10.70 -9.32 10.03
N ASP A 110 10.69 -9.90 8.82
CA ASP A 110 11.44 -9.41 7.66
C ASP A 110 10.50 -8.81 6.60
N VAL A 111 9.75 -7.79 7.01
CA VAL A 111 8.81 -7.07 6.15
C VAL A 111 8.95 -5.57 6.42
N ILE A 112 8.42 -4.73 5.53
CA ILE A 112 8.35 -3.28 5.77
C ILE A 112 7.34 -2.94 6.87
N PRO A 113 7.48 -1.82 7.59
CA PRO A 113 6.44 -1.31 8.47
C PRO A 113 5.11 -1.11 7.73
N GLY A 114 3.98 -1.50 8.34
CA GLY A 114 2.67 -1.42 7.71
C GLY A 114 1.59 -2.24 8.41
N CYS A 115 0.42 -2.32 7.78
CA CYS A 115 -0.70 -3.14 8.25
C CYS A 115 -0.69 -4.50 7.56
N TYR A 116 -0.81 -5.58 8.34
CA TYR A 116 -0.77 -6.95 7.84
C TYR A 116 -1.98 -7.74 8.32
N ALA A 117 -2.41 -8.71 7.52
CA ALA A 117 -3.42 -9.68 7.92
C ALA A 117 -2.81 -10.79 8.79
N ILE A 118 -3.60 -11.33 9.72
CA ILE A 118 -3.20 -12.56 10.44
C ILE A 118 -3.27 -13.75 9.48
N SER A 119 -4.35 -13.82 8.69
CA SER A 119 -4.56 -14.86 7.69
C SER A 119 -5.21 -14.29 6.43
N VAL A 120 -4.87 -14.86 5.27
CA VAL A 120 -5.39 -14.47 3.96
C VAL A 120 -5.90 -15.71 3.25
N THR A 121 -7.11 -15.64 2.72
CA THR A 121 -7.71 -16.71 1.93
C THR A 121 -7.45 -16.46 0.44
N GLY A 122 -6.76 -17.38 -0.21
CA GLY A 122 -6.42 -17.29 -1.63
C GLY A 122 -5.13 -18.06 -1.91
N VAL A 123 -4.93 -18.44 -3.16
CA VAL A 123 -3.69 -19.07 -3.64
C VAL A 123 -3.28 -18.32 -4.90
N LEU A 124 -1.98 -18.06 -5.05
CA LEU A 124 -1.48 -17.47 -6.29
C LEU A 124 -1.75 -18.42 -7.46
N PRO A 125 -2.25 -17.93 -8.60
CA PRO A 125 -2.42 -18.76 -9.79
C PRO A 125 -1.13 -19.45 -10.22
N GLU A 126 -1.24 -20.64 -10.82
CA GLU A 126 -0.06 -21.47 -11.16
C GLU A 126 0.94 -20.74 -12.04
N PHE A 127 0.48 -20.02 -13.06
CA PHE A 127 1.37 -19.25 -13.94
C PHE A 127 2.22 -18.21 -13.21
N ILE A 128 1.68 -17.60 -12.14
CA ILE A 128 2.44 -16.66 -11.31
C ILE A 128 3.45 -17.40 -10.46
N ARG A 129 3.08 -18.58 -9.93
CA ARG A 129 3.97 -19.41 -9.12
C ARG A 129 5.13 -19.96 -9.95
N ASP A 130 4.85 -20.45 -11.16
CA ASP A 130 5.85 -20.95 -12.10
C ASP A 130 6.84 -19.86 -12.51
N GLU A 131 6.39 -18.61 -12.68
CA GLU A 131 7.25 -17.44 -12.94
C GLU A 131 8.17 -17.08 -11.76
N ILE A 132 7.78 -17.41 -10.52
CA ILE A 132 8.55 -17.10 -9.31
C ILE A 132 9.58 -18.21 -9.02
N ASP A 133 9.21 -19.46 -9.29
CA ASP A 133 10.03 -20.64 -8.99
C ASP A 133 11.08 -20.94 -10.10
N GLY A 134 10.91 -20.37 -11.29
CA GLY A 134 11.81 -20.50 -12.45
C GLY A 134 12.97 -19.51 -12.46
#